data_AF-A0A520ZZN4-F1
#
_entry.id   AF-A0A520ZZN4-F1
#
_cell.length_a   1.000
_cell.length_b   1.000
_cell.length_c   1.000
_cell.angle_alpha   90.00
_cell.angle_beta   90.00
_cell.angle_gamma   90.00
#
_symmetry.space_group_name_H-M   'P 1'
#
loop_
_entity.id
_entity.type
_entity.pdbx_description
1 polymer ?
#
loop_
_entity_poly.entity_id
_entity_poly.type
_entity_poly.pdbx_seq_one_letter_code
_entity_poly.pdbx_strand_id
1 'polypeptide(L)' 'MNLTRKISVLLEMIKFKLTIFAMPFAFTGAFLAADGVPDLLVFMWIILAMVGARTSAMGFNRIIDWKFDAANPRTV' A
#
# COMPACT_ATOMS: atom_id res chain seq x y z
N MET A 1 -25.34 1.05 6.05
CA MET A 1 -23.91 1.28 6.29
C MET A 1 -23.39 2.24 5.23
N ASN A 2 -23.10 3.49 5.59
CA ASN A 2 -22.87 4.57 4.62
C ASN A 2 -21.57 4.38 3.83
N LEU A 3 -21.57 4.78 2.55
CA LEU A 3 -20.47 4.61 1.59
C LEU A 3 -19.15 5.20 2.11
N THR A 4 -19.22 6.35 2.77
CA THR A 4 -18.09 7.02 3.44
C THR A 4 -17.40 6.13 4.49
N ARG A 5 -18.16 5.33 5.24
CA ARG A 5 -17.59 4.43 6.26
C ARG A 5 -16.89 3.24 5.62
N LYS A 6 -17.42 2.71 4.51
CA LYS A 6 -16.77 1.63 3.74
C LYS A 6 -15.44 2.09 3.14
N ILE A 7 -15.41 3.32 2.60
CA ILE A 7 -14.19 3.93 2.07
C ILE A 7 -13.17 4.14 3.21
N SER A 8 -13.59 4.69 4.35
CA SER A 8 -12.69 4.87 5.50
C SER A 8 -12.09 3.55 5.99
N VAL A 9 -12.91 2.49 6.10
CA VAL A 9 -12.43 1.15 6.49
C VAL A 9 -11.46 0.59 5.46
N LEU A 10 -11.72 0.78 4.16
CA LEU A 10 -10.80 0.37 3.10
C LEU A 10 -9.46 1.11 3.20
N LEU A 11 -9.47 2.44 3.36
CA LEU A 11 -8.25 3.24 3.52
C LEU A 11 -7.46 2.89 4.79
N GLU A 12 -8.17 2.60 5.88
CA GLU A 12 -7.58 2.21 7.15
C GLU A 12 -6.94 0.81 7.05
N MET A 13 -7.61 -0.14 6.37
CA MET A 13 -7.07 -1.47 6.07
C MET A 13 -5.86 -1.44 5.13
N ILE A 14 -5.83 -0.50 4.18
CA ILE A 14 -4.69 -0.29 3.28
C ILE A 14 -3.51 0.36 4.02
N LYS A 15 -3.65 0.71 5.30
CA LYS A 15 -2.66 1.48 6.08
C LYS A 15 -2.17 2.66 5.23
N PHE A 16 -3.09 3.47 4.71
CA PHE A 16 -2.81 4.54 3.76
C PHE A 16 -1.65 5.47 4.20
N LYS A 17 -1.52 5.68 5.52
CA LYS A 17 -0.38 6.37 6.13
C LYS A 17 0.98 5.78 5.71
N LEU A 18 1.13 4.47 5.72
CA LEU A 18 2.38 3.79 5.37
C LEU A 18 2.69 3.87 3.87
N THR A 19 1.66 3.92 3.02
CA THR A 19 1.83 4.15 1.58
C THR A 19 2.32 5.57 1.31
N ILE A 20 1.81 6.57 2.03
CA ILE A 20 2.33 7.94 2.00
C ILE A 20 3.79 8.01 2.45
N PHE A 21 4.16 7.30 3.52
CA PHE A 21 5.56 7.24 3.97
C PHE A 21 6.50 6.55 2.98
N ALA A 22 5.99 5.60 2.18
CA ALA A 22 6.78 4.88 1.20
C ALA A 22 6.93 5.62 -0.14
N MET A 23 6.03 6.54 -0.47
CA MET A 23 6.02 7.27 -1.74
C MET A 23 7.32 8.03 -2.03
N PRO A 24 7.94 8.75 -1.07
CA PRO A 24 9.22 9.44 -1.30
C PRO A 24 10.32 8.49 -1.80
N PHE A 25 10.39 7.27 -1.26
CA PHE A 25 11.41 6.28 -1.66
C PHE A 25 11.19 5.72 -3.06
N ALA A 26 9.93 5.55 -3.47
CA ALA A 26 9.63 5.12 -4.83
C ALA A 26 9.94 6.24 -5.84
N PHE A 27 9.66 7.50 -5.48
CA PHE A 27 10.02 8.63 -6.32
C PHE A 27 11.52 8.85 -6.40
N THR A 28 12.29 8.75 -5.31
CA THR A 28 13.75 8.86 -5.42
C THR A 28 14.34 7.83 -6.38
N GLY A 29 13.84 6.60 -6.38
CA GLY A 29 14.23 5.58 -7.37
C GLY A 29 13.82 5.93 -8.79
N ALA A 30 12.63 6.49 -8.99
CA ALA A 30 12.14 6.91 -10.31
C ALA A 30 12.92 8.09 -10.89
N PHE A 31 13.25 9.09 -10.05
CA PHE A 31 14.07 10.24 -10.45
C PHE A 31 15.51 9.81 -10.77
N LEU A 32 16.06 8.86 -10.00
CA LEU A 32 17.38 8.29 -10.28
C LEU A 32 17.39 7.50 -11.59
N ALA A 33 16.35 6.71 -11.87
CA ALA A 33 16.25 5.90 -13.08
C ALA A 33 15.99 6.75 -14.35
N ALA A 34 15.29 7.87 -14.21
CA ALA A 34 14.98 8.78 -15.30
C ALA A 34 16.08 9.83 -15.57
N ASP A 35 17.13 9.88 -14.73
CA ASP A 35 18.17 10.93 -14.75
C ASP A 35 17.58 12.35 -14.79
N GLY A 36 16.50 12.57 -14.04
CA GLY A 36 15.68 13.78 -14.15
C GLY A 36 14.26 13.60 -13.64
N VAL A 37 13.33 14.43 -14.11
CA VAL A 37 11.92 14.33 -13.73
C VAL A 37 11.25 13.24 -14.56
N PRO A 38 10.73 12.16 -13.94
CA PRO A 38 10.02 11.11 -14.68
C PRO A 38 8.73 11.66 -15.31
N ASP A 39 8.38 11.14 -16.48
CA ASP A 39 7.16 11.53 -17.18
C ASP A 39 5.91 11.29 -16.33
N LEU A 40 4.87 12.10 -16.54
CA LEU A 40 3.64 12.06 -15.75
C LEU A 40 2.95 10.69 -15.85
N LEU A 41 3.06 10.02 -17.01
CA LEU A 41 2.54 8.67 -17.19
C LEU A 41 3.28 7.65 -16.30
N VAL A 42 4.61 7.74 -16.23
CA VAL A 42 5.44 6.88 -15.39
C VAL A 42 5.13 7.11 -13.92
N PHE A 43 4.95 8.38 -13.53
CA PHE A 43 4.54 8.76 -12.18
C PHE A 43 3.20 8.12 -11.78
N MET A 44 2.20 8.15 -12.66
CA MET A 44 0.90 7.50 -12.44
C MET A 44 1.04 5.97 -12.31
N TRP A 45 1.87 5.33 -13.14
CA TRP A 45 2.12 3.90 -13.06
C TRP A 45 2.84 3.49 -11.77
N ILE A 46 3.79 4.29 -11.30
CA ILE A 46 4.49 4.04 -10.02
C ILE A 46 3.49 4.08 -8.86
N ILE A 47 2.62 5.08 -8.81
CA ILE A 47 1.58 5.18 -7.77
C ILE A 47 0.66 3.96 -7.83
N LEU A 48 0.17 3.60 -9.02
CA LEU A 48 -0.71 2.46 -9.19
C LEU A 48 -0.05 1.15 -8.75
N ALA A 49 1.22 0.94 -9.14
CA ALA A 49 2.00 -0.22 -8.75
C ALA A 49 2.25 -0.28 -7.24
N MET A 50 2.60 0.85 -6.61
CA MET A 50 2.79 0.92 -5.16
C MET A 50 1.52 0.59 -4.39
N VAL A 51 0.40 1.21 -4.78
CA VAL A 51 -0.90 0.97 -4.12
C VAL A 51 -1.30 -0.48 -4.32
N GLY A 52 -1.25 -1.00 -5.55
CA GLY A 52 -1.60 -2.38 -5.87
C GLY A 52 -0.73 -3.42 -5.17
N ALA A 53 0.60 -3.21 -5.13
CA ALA A 53 1.52 -4.11 -4.45
C ALA A 53 1.29 -4.12 -2.93
N ARG A 54 1.06 -2.95 -2.31
CA ARG A 54 0.79 -2.85 -0.87
C ARG A 54 -0.55 -3.48 -0.48
N THR A 55 -1.61 -3.23 -1.25
CA THR A 55 -2.93 -3.83 -0.98
C THR A 55 -2.90 -5.34 -1.17
N SER A 56 -2.25 -5.82 -2.23
CA SER A 56 -2.11 -7.24 -2.52
C SER A 56 -1.26 -7.95 -1.45
N ALA A 57 -0.13 -7.36 -1.05
CA ALA A 57 0.73 -7.92 -0.01
C ALA A 57 0.01 -8.03 1.34
N MET A 58 -0.73 -7.00 1.77
CA MET A 58 -1.49 -7.08 3.03
C MET A 58 -2.68 -8.02 2.95
N GLY A 59 -3.37 -8.09 1.81
CA GLY A 59 -4.42 -9.07 1.58
C GLY A 59 -3.90 -10.50 1.64
N PHE A 60 -2.75 -10.74 0.99
CA PHE A 60 -2.10 -12.04 0.95
C PHE A 60 -1.58 -12.48 2.32
N ASN A 61 -0.85 -11.60 3.02
CA ASN A 61 -0.39 -11.86 4.37
C ASN A 61 -1.57 -12.24 5.28
N ARG A 62 -2.70 -11.54 5.17
CA ARG A 62 -3.87 -11.87 6.00
C ARG A 62 -4.54 -13.20 5.66
N ILE A 63 -4.46 -13.68 4.41
CA ILE A 63 -5.01 -14.99 4.02
C ILE A 63 -4.12 -16.11 4.55
N ILE A 64 -2.80 -15.95 4.44
CA ILE A 64 -1.84 -16.97 4.86
C ILE A 64 -1.69 -17.01 6.37
N ASP A 65 -1.55 -15.84 6.99
CA ASP A 65 -1.24 -15.72 8.40
C ASP A 65 -2.47 -15.88 9.30
N TRP A 66 -3.69 -16.04 8.76
CA TRP A 66 -4.92 -16.13 9.56
C TRP A 66 -4.89 -17.20 10.67
N LYS A 67 -4.24 -18.35 10.43
CA LYS A 67 -4.07 -19.43 11.41
C LYS A 67 -3.00 -19.11 12.45
N PHE A 68 -1.96 -18.39 12.06
CA PHE A 68 -0.85 -18.03 12.92
C PHE A 68 -1.21 -16.82 13.79
N ASP A 69 -1.89 -15.81 13.23
CA ASP A 69 -2.42 -14.65 13.93
C ASP A 69 -3.46 -15.04 14.99
N ALA A 70 -4.29 -16.05 14.72
CA ALA A 70 -5.28 -16.57 15.68
C ALA A 70 -4.64 -17.32 16.87
N ALA A 71 -3.43 -17.85 16.71
CA ALA A 71 -2.70 -18.56 17.75
C ALA A 71 -1.78 -17.65 18.58
N ASN A 72 -1.61 -16.39 18.15
CA ASN A 72 -0.67 -15.45 18.77
C ASN A 72 -1.38 -14.57 19.83
N PRO A 73 -0.99 -14.62 21.11
CA PRO A 73 -1.63 -13.86 22.19
C PRO A 73 -1.34 -12.35 22.16
N ARG A 74 -0.59 -11.84 21.17
CA ARG A 74 -0.37 -10.39 20.93
C ARG A 74 -1.33 -9.79 19.89
N THR A 75 -2.12 -10.61 19.22
CA THR A 75 -3.10 -10.22 18.18
C THR A 75 -4.56 -10.42 18.61
N VAL A 76 -4.80 -10.87 19.85
CA VAL A 76 -6.11 -10.83 20.54
C VAL A 76 -6.50 -9.42 20.95
#